data_AF-A0A973F6X9-F1
#
_entry.id   AF-A0A973F6X9-F1
#
_cell.length_a   1.000
_cell.length_b   1.000
_cell.length_c   1.000
_cell.angle_alpha   90.00
_cell.angle_beta   90.00
_cell.angle_gamma   90.00
#
_symmetry.space_group_name_H-M   'P 1'
#
loop_
_entity.id
_entity.type
_entity.pdbx_description
1 polymer ?
#
loop_
_entity_poly.entity_id
_entity_poly.type
_entity_poly.pdbx_seq_one_letter_code
_entity_poly.pdbx_strand_id
1 'polypeptide(L)'
;MDTAEQCVERFLRWKGYSNVVFEPDGNIPPDFLINGQVAVEVRRLIQYESTTRKPKSVSENSIPLDKNLRKLLSNLGRPTKQQSWFVYVTFARPLDPWKKLEPKIRSWLEAFRDGPQTAGTDNDFGNGLTMKVFRGLEQQSLFVLAGYSDQDSGGWITDQLEESLKFVIPEKSAKIAQYRSKYKEWWLVLTDQIGTGLDFAERAEFKVRFTLQHDWDKIILVNPVDFAD
;
A
#
# COMPACT_ATOMS: atom_id res chain seq x y z
N MET A 1 1.59 -12.48 20.06
CA MET A 1 0.60 -12.10 19.05
C MET A 1 0.98 -10.78 18.38
N ASP A 2 1.21 -10.80 17.08
CA ASP A 2 1.46 -9.60 16.26
C ASP A 2 0.14 -8.89 15.87
N THR A 3 0.23 -7.75 15.17
CA THR A 3 -0.97 -6.98 14.81
C THR A 3 -1.87 -7.67 13.77
N ALA A 4 -1.32 -8.54 12.93
CA ALA A 4 -2.12 -9.30 11.97
C ALA A 4 -2.91 -10.40 12.70
N GLU A 5 -2.26 -11.10 13.62
CA GLU A 5 -2.88 -12.12 14.46
C GLU A 5 -3.97 -11.52 15.36
N GLN A 6 -3.73 -10.34 15.96
CA GLN A 6 -4.75 -9.62 16.73
C GLN A 6 -5.99 -9.28 15.89
N CYS A 7 -5.77 -8.78 14.67
CA CYS A 7 -6.85 -8.51 13.72
C CYS A 7 -7.64 -9.79 13.40
N VAL A 8 -6.96 -10.92 13.18
CA VAL A 8 -7.61 -12.20 12.90
C VAL A 8 -8.37 -12.70 14.12
N GLU A 9 -7.82 -12.60 15.33
CA GLU A 9 -8.52 -13.00 16.56
C GLU A 9 -9.83 -12.22 16.70
N ARG A 10 -9.81 -10.89 16.52
CA ARG A 10 -11.01 -10.05 16.55
C ARG A 10 -12.02 -10.47 15.49
N PHE A 11 -11.57 -10.72 14.26
CA PHE A 11 -12.43 -11.23 13.19
C PHE A 11 -13.10 -12.56 13.57
N LEU A 12 -12.34 -13.53 14.10
CA LEU A 12 -12.85 -14.83 14.51
C LEU A 12 -13.88 -14.70 15.64
N ARG A 13 -13.61 -13.86 16.64
CA ARG A 13 -14.55 -13.58 17.74
C ARG A 13 -15.81 -12.88 17.25
N TRP A 14 -15.68 -11.91 16.34
CA TRP A 14 -16.81 -11.22 15.71
C TRP A 14 -17.69 -12.18 14.89
N LYS A 15 -17.09 -13.22 14.28
CA LYS A 15 -17.84 -14.32 13.64
C LYS A 15 -18.58 -15.24 14.61
N GLY A 16 -18.42 -15.05 15.92
CA GLY A 16 -19.11 -15.81 16.96
C GLY A 16 -18.35 -17.02 17.47
N TYR A 17 -17.07 -17.19 17.10
CA TYR A 17 -16.25 -18.26 17.66
C TYR A 17 -15.81 -17.89 19.08
N SER A 18 -16.25 -18.69 20.05
CA SER A 18 -15.98 -18.46 21.48
C SER A 18 -14.68 -19.10 21.95
N ASN A 19 -14.33 -20.28 21.42
CA ASN A 19 -13.09 -20.99 21.74
C ASN A 19 -12.06 -20.80 20.63
N VAL A 20 -11.29 -19.71 20.73
CA VAL A 20 -10.16 -19.38 19.86
C VAL A 20 -8.89 -19.43 20.70
N VAL A 21 -8.03 -20.42 20.46
CA VAL A 21 -6.77 -20.63 21.17
C VAL A 21 -5.61 -20.16 20.30
N PHE A 22 -4.80 -19.22 20.79
CA PHE A 22 -3.59 -18.75 20.12
C PHE A 22 -2.41 -19.69 20.40
N GLU A 23 -1.60 -19.99 19.37
CA GLU A 23 -0.43 -20.88 19.42
C GLU A 23 -0.67 -22.18 20.22
N PRO A 24 -1.66 -23.01 19.83
CA PRO A 24 -2.01 -24.24 20.57
C PRO A 24 -0.84 -25.23 20.72
N ASP A 25 0.14 -25.13 19.84
CA ASP A 25 1.33 -25.99 19.78
C ASP A 25 2.64 -25.23 20.04
N GLY A 26 2.56 -23.98 20.52
CA GLY A 26 3.69 -23.07 20.62
C GLY A 26 4.07 -22.43 19.28
N ASN A 27 5.35 -22.08 19.11
CA ASN A 27 5.88 -21.36 17.95
C ASN A 27 6.01 -22.24 16.67
N ILE A 28 4.99 -23.04 16.37
CA ILE A 28 4.80 -23.82 15.15
C ILE A 28 3.32 -23.73 14.73
N PRO A 29 2.99 -23.92 13.44
CA PRO A 29 1.60 -23.88 12.97
C PRO A 29 0.67 -24.85 13.73
N PRO A 30 -0.61 -24.47 13.91
CA PRO A 30 -1.24 -23.21 13.45
C PRO A 30 -1.06 -22.05 14.43
N ASP A 31 -1.32 -20.83 13.96
CA ASP A 31 -1.34 -19.63 14.80
C ASP A 31 -2.59 -19.58 15.69
N PHE A 32 -3.73 -20.11 15.22
CA PHE A 32 -4.93 -20.31 16.05
C PHE A 32 -5.58 -21.68 15.87
N LEU A 33 -6.29 -22.14 16.90
CA LEU A 33 -7.18 -23.28 16.87
C LEU A 33 -8.58 -22.90 17.32
N ILE A 34 -9.57 -23.11 16.45
CA ILE A 34 -10.97 -22.84 16.73
C ILE A 34 -11.67 -24.14 17.11
N ASN A 35 -12.34 -24.14 18.27
CA ASN A 35 -13.15 -25.26 18.78
C ASN A 35 -12.42 -26.61 18.81
N GLY A 36 -11.08 -26.61 18.89
CA GLY A 36 -10.26 -27.82 18.87
C GLY A 36 -10.21 -28.57 17.53
N GLN A 37 -10.72 -27.98 16.44
CA GLN A 37 -10.88 -28.70 15.15
C GLN A 37 -10.30 -27.95 13.95
N VAL A 38 -10.47 -26.63 13.89
CA VAL A 38 -10.07 -25.82 12.75
C VAL A 38 -8.75 -25.11 13.07
N ALA A 39 -7.68 -25.53 12.38
CA ALA A 39 -6.38 -24.88 12.42
C ALA A 39 -6.40 -23.63 11.52
N VAL A 40 -5.89 -22.51 12.02
CA VAL A 40 -5.84 -21.25 11.30
C VAL A 40 -4.41 -20.75 11.25
N GLU A 41 -3.89 -20.59 10.05
CA GLU A 41 -2.62 -19.91 9.79
C GLU A 41 -2.90 -18.47 9.34
N VAL A 42 -2.14 -17.52 9.86
CA VAL A 42 -2.26 -16.10 9.61
C VAL A 42 -1.10 -15.60 8.75
N ARG A 43 -1.42 -14.65 7.88
CA ARG A 43 -0.41 -13.88 7.16
C ARG A 43 -0.90 -12.47 6.88
N ARG A 44 0.01 -11.51 6.98
CA ARG A 44 -0.20 -10.19 6.40
C ARG A 44 0.04 -10.25 4.90
N LEU A 45 -0.97 -9.87 4.13
CA LEU A 45 -0.86 -9.75 2.68
C LEU A 45 -0.33 -8.35 2.37
N ILE A 46 0.84 -8.29 1.74
CA ILE A 46 1.55 -7.06 1.38
C ILE A 46 1.94 -7.15 -0.09
N GLN A 47 2.18 -6.00 -0.72
CA GLN A 47 2.64 -5.96 -2.10
C GLN A 47 4.03 -6.61 -2.22
N TYR A 48 4.27 -7.31 -3.32
CA TYR A 48 5.58 -7.87 -3.68
C TYR A 48 6.14 -7.15 -4.91
N GLU A 49 7.46 -7.05 -5.00
CA GLU A 49 8.15 -6.60 -6.21
C GLU A 49 8.15 -7.74 -7.23
N SER A 50 7.59 -7.49 -8.42
CA SER A 50 7.30 -8.50 -9.44
C SER A 50 8.56 -9.24 -9.93
N THR A 51 9.73 -8.61 -9.92
CA THR A 51 10.99 -9.19 -10.38
C THR A 51 11.77 -9.94 -9.29
N THR A 52 11.72 -9.47 -8.04
CA THR A 52 12.57 -9.99 -6.96
C THR A 52 11.82 -10.87 -5.96
N ARG A 53 10.47 -10.89 -6.02
CA ARG A 53 9.59 -11.52 -5.01
C ARG A 53 9.86 -11.07 -3.57
N LYS A 54 10.45 -9.88 -3.41
CA LYS A 54 10.62 -9.26 -2.10
C LYS A 54 9.39 -8.44 -1.74
N PRO A 55 9.02 -8.35 -0.45
CA PRO A 55 8.07 -7.36 0.03
C PRO A 55 8.39 -5.98 -0.54
N LYS A 56 7.43 -5.36 -1.21
CA LYS A 56 7.52 -3.99 -1.68
C LYS A 56 7.38 -3.10 -0.45
N SER A 57 8.50 -2.74 0.17
CA SER A 57 8.52 -1.59 1.07
C SER A 57 8.08 -0.38 0.24
N VAL A 58 7.15 0.43 0.74
CA VAL A 58 6.84 1.74 0.17
C VAL A 58 8.18 2.44 -0.12
N SER A 59 8.41 2.67 -1.41
CA SER A 59 9.72 2.57 -2.08
C SER A 59 10.89 3.37 -1.46
N GLU A 60 12.11 2.83 -1.58
CA GLU A 60 13.37 3.56 -1.31
C GLU A 60 13.56 4.83 -2.17
N ASN A 61 12.79 5.04 -3.24
CA ASN A 61 12.96 6.18 -4.17
C ASN A 61 11.86 7.27 -4.11
N SER A 62 10.60 6.94 -3.78
CA SER A 62 9.55 7.95 -3.57
C SER A 62 9.74 8.74 -2.27
N ILE A 63 10.26 8.10 -1.22
CA ILE A 63 10.55 8.75 0.07
C ILE A 63 11.60 9.87 -0.10
N PRO A 64 12.74 9.67 -0.81
CA PRO A 64 13.67 10.75 -1.12
C PRO A 64 13.07 11.86 -1.98
N LEU A 65 12.30 11.55 -3.02
CA LEU A 65 11.72 12.56 -3.90
C LEU A 65 10.69 13.44 -3.15
N ASP A 66 9.75 12.83 -2.42
CA ASP A 66 8.77 13.53 -1.60
C ASP A 66 9.46 14.42 -0.54
N LYS A 67 10.42 13.87 0.22
CA LYS A 67 11.16 14.61 1.25
C LYS A 67 11.91 15.80 0.66
N ASN A 68 12.59 15.60 -0.48
CA ASN A 68 13.36 16.65 -1.13
C ASN A 68 12.45 17.74 -1.73
N LEU A 69 11.33 17.36 -2.34
CA LEU A 69 10.32 18.31 -2.83
C LEU A 69 9.72 19.12 -1.69
N ARG A 70 9.26 18.50 -0.61
CA ARG A 70 8.72 19.22 0.56
C ARG A 70 9.72 20.24 1.10
N LYS A 71 11.00 19.84 1.21
CA LYS A 71 12.08 20.75 1.62
C LYS A 71 12.24 21.91 0.64
N LEU A 72 12.28 21.64 -0.67
CA LEU A 72 12.38 22.68 -1.69
C LEU A 72 11.21 23.66 -1.60
N LEU A 73 9.96 23.17 -1.63
CA LEU A 73 8.75 23.98 -1.63
C LEU A 73 8.65 24.85 -0.37
N SER A 74 9.02 24.33 0.80
CA SER A 74 9.03 25.09 2.05
C SER A 74 9.99 26.29 2.05
N ASN A 75 11.04 26.24 1.21
CA ASN A 75 12.05 27.29 1.11
C ASN A 75 11.74 28.35 0.04
N LEU A 76 10.64 28.22 -0.71
CA LEU A 76 10.28 29.16 -1.79
C LEU A 76 9.43 30.34 -1.31
N GLY A 77 9.21 30.46 -0.01
CA GLY A 77 8.64 31.64 0.64
C GLY A 77 7.18 31.47 1.07
N ARG A 78 6.65 32.56 1.63
CA ARG A 78 5.26 32.66 2.09
C ARG A 78 4.37 33.31 1.01
N PRO A 79 3.06 33.06 1.02
CA PRO A 79 2.13 33.78 0.14
C PRO A 79 2.21 35.29 0.37
N THR A 80 2.40 36.07 -0.70
CA THR A 80 2.37 37.55 -0.63
C THR A 80 0.95 38.12 -0.64
N LYS A 81 -0.04 37.34 -1.11
CA LYS A 81 -1.44 37.75 -1.25
C LYS A 81 -2.42 36.75 -0.60
N GLN A 82 -2.00 36.04 0.46
CA GLN A 82 -2.77 34.94 1.09
C GLN A 82 -3.16 33.78 0.14
N GLN A 83 -2.62 33.77 -1.09
CA GLN A 83 -2.88 32.73 -2.08
C GLN A 83 -1.74 31.71 -2.10
N SER A 84 -2.05 30.45 -1.82
CA SER A 84 -1.11 29.34 -2.03
C SER A 84 -1.38 28.61 -3.34
N TRP A 85 -0.39 27.82 -3.74
CA TRP A 85 -0.40 27.01 -4.95
C TRP A 85 -0.09 25.56 -4.61
N PHE A 86 -0.97 24.68 -5.05
CA PHE A 86 -0.79 23.25 -4.91
C PHE A 86 0.09 22.72 -6.03
N VAL A 87 1.00 21.82 -5.66
CA VAL A 87 1.95 21.16 -6.54
C VAL A 87 1.59 19.68 -6.57
N TYR A 88 1.29 19.15 -7.74
CA TYR A 88 1.12 17.71 -7.98
C TYR A 88 2.24 17.21 -8.88
N VAL A 89 2.79 16.04 -8.57
CA VAL A 89 3.95 15.48 -9.26
C VAL A 89 3.61 14.15 -9.88
N THR A 90 3.82 13.99 -11.18
CA THR A 90 3.77 12.66 -11.83
C THR A 90 5.18 12.27 -12.20
N PHE A 91 5.60 11.06 -11.87
CA PHE A 91 6.95 10.59 -12.18
C PHE A 91 6.98 9.14 -12.65
N ALA A 92 7.97 8.80 -13.47
CA ALA A 92 8.32 7.43 -13.89
C ALA A 92 9.83 7.21 -13.72
N ARG A 93 10.27 5.97 -13.55
CA ARG A 93 11.66 5.58 -13.33
C ARG A 93 12.28 5.03 -14.62
N PRO A 94 13.58 5.26 -14.83
CA PRO A 94 14.53 5.90 -13.91
C PRO A 94 14.40 7.43 -13.87
N LEU A 95 14.51 8.00 -12.67
CA LEU A 95 14.57 9.45 -12.47
C LEU A 95 16.01 9.97 -12.52
N ASP A 96 16.17 11.19 -13.02
CA ASP A 96 17.43 11.91 -12.90
C ASP A 96 17.81 12.13 -11.42
N PRO A 97 19.11 12.15 -11.08
CA PRO A 97 19.55 12.47 -9.73
C PRO A 97 19.04 13.83 -9.25
N TRP A 98 18.64 13.93 -7.98
CA TRP A 98 18.08 15.17 -7.40
C TRP A 98 18.94 16.42 -7.65
N LYS A 99 20.28 16.28 -7.61
CA LYS A 99 21.22 17.37 -7.91
C LYS A 99 21.05 18.00 -9.30
N LYS A 100 20.51 17.24 -10.26
CA LYS A 100 20.18 17.71 -11.62
C LYS A 100 18.75 18.25 -11.72
N LEU A 101 17.82 17.64 -10.97
CA LEU A 101 16.40 18.01 -10.99
C LEU A 101 16.11 19.30 -10.21
N GLU A 102 16.67 19.44 -9.01
CA GLU A 102 16.37 20.55 -8.08
C GLU A 102 16.56 21.93 -8.72
N PRO A 103 17.66 22.24 -9.42
CA PRO A 103 17.85 23.57 -9.99
C PRO A 103 16.80 23.90 -11.06
N LYS A 104 16.38 22.91 -11.85
CA LYS A 104 15.35 23.07 -12.88
C LYS A 104 13.98 23.35 -12.24
N ILE A 105 13.60 22.52 -11.25
CA ILE A 105 12.32 22.66 -10.54
C ILE A 105 12.26 23.99 -9.82
N ARG A 106 13.34 24.36 -9.11
CA ARG A 106 13.45 25.65 -8.42
C ARG A 106 13.28 26.81 -9.39
N SER A 107 14.05 26.84 -10.47
CA SER A 107 14.00 27.94 -11.45
C SER A 107 12.61 28.11 -12.03
N TRP A 108 11.90 27.02 -12.34
CA TRP A 108 10.54 27.08 -12.84
C TRP A 108 9.55 27.62 -11.80
N LEU A 109 9.62 27.14 -10.55
CA LEU A 109 8.74 27.62 -9.47
C LEU A 109 9.01 29.07 -9.08
N GLU A 110 10.28 29.51 -9.10
CA GLU A 110 10.66 30.90 -8.86
C GLU A 110 10.16 31.80 -10.00
N ALA A 111 10.30 31.38 -11.25
CA ALA A 111 9.73 32.09 -12.39
C ALA A 111 8.19 32.19 -12.29
N PHE A 112 7.52 31.13 -11.85
CA PHE A 112 6.09 31.17 -11.59
C PHE A 112 5.72 32.12 -10.44
N ARG A 113 6.50 32.09 -9.33
CA ARG A 113 6.30 32.97 -8.19
C ARG A 113 6.43 34.45 -8.58
N ASP A 114 7.47 34.77 -9.34
CA ASP A 114 7.86 36.14 -9.66
C ASP A 114 7.11 36.70 -10.88
N GLY A 115 6.42 35.82 -11.64
CA GLY A 115 5.58 36.17 -12.78
C GLY A 115 4.11 36.48 -12.43
N PRO A 116 3.27 36.74 -13.45
CA PRO A 116 1.85 36.95 -13.27
C PRO A 116 1.14 35.65 -12.84
N GLN A 117 0.82 35.53 -11.56
CA GLN A 117 0.16 34.35 -10.96
C GLN A 117 -1.36 34.30 -11.27
N THR A 118 -1.74 34.31 -12.54
CA THR A 118 -3.14 34.40 -12.98
C THR A 118 -3.84 33.04 -13.09
N ALA A 119 -3.09 31.99 -13.41
CA ALA A 119 -3.61 30.62 -13.58
C ALA A 119 -2.56 29.58 -13.15
N GLY A 120 -3.00 28.33 -13.02
CA GLY A 120 -2.10 27.20 -12.86
C GLY A 120 -1.26 26.95 -14.11
N THR A 121 -0.20 26.16 -13.97
CA THR A 121 0.72 25.81 -15.06
C THR A 121 1.30 24.42 -14.85
N ASP A 122 1.65 23.76 -15.95
CA ASP A 122 2.23 22.42 -15.95
C ASP A 122 3.60 22.52 -16.63
N ASN A 123 4.57 21.73 -16.17
CA ASN A 123 5.89 21.63 -16.81
C ASN A 123 6.39 20.19 -16.84
N ASP A 124 6.96 19.83 -17.99
CA ASP A 124 7.67 18.57 -18.20
C ASP A 124 9.18 18.81 -18.01
N PHE A 125 9.80 18.07 -17.09
CA PHE A 125 11.23 18.14 -16.80
C PHE A 125 12.05 17.11 -17.58
N GLY A 126 11.39 16.31 -18.42
CA GLY A 126 11.95 15.16 -19.12
C GLY A 126 12.11 13.95 -18.20
N ASN A 127 12.50 12.82 -18.80
CA ASN A 127 12.78 11.56 -18.10
C ASN A 127 11.65 11.14 -17.14
N GLY A 128 10.41 11.29 -17.62
CA GLY A 128 9.22 10.83 -16.91
C GLY A 128 8.75 11.72 -15.77
N LEU A 129 9.35 12.88 -15.50
CA LEU A 129 8.92 13.79 -14.43
C LEU A 129 8.10 14.97 -14.97
N THR A 130 6.85 15.08 -14.55
CA THR A 130 6.00 16.25 -14.79
C THR A 130 5.48 16.83 -13.49
N MET A 131 5.28 18.15 -13.45
CA MET A 131 4.69 18.84 -12.31
C MET A 131 3.57 19.75 -12.76
N LYS A 132 2.51 19.78 -11.96
CA LYS A 132 1.34 20.64 -12.13
C LYS A 132 1.21 21.56 -10.94
N VAL A 133 1.10 22.86 -11.21
CA VAL A 133 0.82 23.91 -10.25
C VAL A 133 -0.61 24.38 -10.47
N PHE A 134 -1.44 24.36 -9.44
CA PHE A 134 -2.83 24.78 -9.52
C PHE A 134 -3.24 25.51 -8.25
N ARG A 135 -4.33 26.26 -8.34
CA ARG A 135 -4.78 27.13 -7.24
C ARG A 135 -5.07 26.28 -6.00
N GLY A 136 -4.43 26.62 -4.88
CA GLY A 136 -4.66 26.00 -3.58
C GLY A 136 -5.57 26.84 -2.68
N LEU A 137 -5.84 26.29 -1.49
CA LEU A 137 -6.48 27.01 -0.39
C LEU A 137 -5.49 27.95 0.30
N GLU A 138 -5.93 28.80 1.22
CA GLU A 138 -5.01 29.61 2.04
C GLU A 138 -4.12 28.70 2.91
N GLN A 139 -2.80 28.91 2.88
CA GLN A 139 -1.79 28.08 3.56
C GLN A 139 -0.60 28.93 4.03
N GLN A 140 0.23 28.39 4.93
CA GLN A 140 1.41 29.10 5.44
C GLN A 140 2.55 29.21 4.42
N SER A 141 2.65 28.25 3.49
CA SER A 141 3.66 28.19 2.44
C SER A 141 3.08 28.59 1.10
N LEU A 142 3.88 29.25 0.25
CA LEU A 142 3.45 29.63 -1.09
C LEU A 142 3.13 28.40 -1.94
N PHE A 143 3.98 27.37 -1.89
CA PHE A 143 3.77 26.11 -2.56
C PHE A 143 3.53 25.00 -1.55
N VAL A 144 2.53 24.15 -1.81
CA VAL A 144 2.20 22.99 -0.99
C VAL A 144 2.11 21.75 -1.87
N LEU A 145 2.84 20.69 -1.50
CA LEU A 145 2.75 19.40 -2.18
C LEU A 145 1.39 18.77 -1.91
N ALA A 146 0.53 18.70 -2.93
CA ALA A 146 -0.81 18.15 -2.83
C ALA A 146 -0.85 16.62 -3.03
N GLY A 147 0.13 16.06 -3.72
CA GLY A 147 0.23 14.63 -3.95
C GLY A 147 1.21 14.29 -5.06
N TYR A 148 1.34 13.00 -5.34
CA TYR A 148 2.11 12.51 -6.47
C TYR A 148 1.49 11.25 -7.07
N SER A 149 1.84 10.97 -8.33
CA SER A 149 1.55 9.74 -9.07
C SER A 149 2.88 9.11 -9.49
N ASP A 150 3.19 7.93 -8.95
CA ASP A 150 4.32 7.11 -9.38
C ASP A 150 3.84 6.15 -10.48
N GLN A 151 4.28 6.35 -11.72
CA GLN A 151 3.87 5.57 -12.88
C GLN A 151 4.51 4.17 -12.92
N ASP A 152 5.51 3.89 -12.08
CA ASP A 152 6.07 2.54 -11.89
C ASP A 152 5.72 1.95 -10.53
N SER A 153 4.84 2.60 -9.76
CA SER A 153 4.27 2.08 -8.54
C SER A 153 2.77 2.34 -8.48
N GLY A 154 1.99 1.28 -8.70
CA GLY A 154 0.54 1.38 -8.79
C GLY A 154 0.05 0.63 -10.02
N GLY A 155 0.15 -0.70 -9.99
CA GLY A 155 -0.69 -1.54 -10.83
C GLY A 155 -2.14 -1.54 -10.32
N TRP A 156 -3.07 -2.14 -11.07
CA TRP A 156 -4.43 -2.36 -10.57
C TRP A 156 -4.37 -3.12 -9.24
N ILE A 157 -5.12 -2.65 -8.23
CA ILE A 157 -5.12 -3.24 -6.88
C ILE A 157 -5.41 -4.74 -6.95
N THR A 158 -6.31 -5.14 -7.84
CA THR A 158 -6.67 -6.54 -8.10
C THR A 158 -5.50 -7.37 -8.64
N ASP A 159 -4.68 -6.81 -9.53
CA ASP A 159 -3.51 -7.52 -10.07
C ASP A 159 -2.42 -7.67 -8.99
N GLN A 160 -2.21 -6.63 -8.16
CA GLN A 160 -1.28 -6.70 -7.03
C GLN A 160 -1.72 -7.72 -5.98
N LEU A 161 -3.02 -7.79 -5.72
CA LEU A 161 -3.63 -8.76 -4.82
C LEU A 161 -3.43 -10.19 -5.37
N GLU A 162 -3.70 -10.40 -6.66
CA GLU A 162 -3.52 -11.67 -7.36
C GLU A 162 -2.06 -12.15 -7.33
N GLU A 163 -1.09 -11.28 -7.63
CA GLU A 163 0.34 -11.60 -7.56
C GLU A 163 0.75 -12.02 -6.14
N SER A 164 0.28 -11.28 -5.14
CA SER A 164 0.61 -11.55 -3.73
C SER A 164 0.01 -12.87 -3.26
N LEU A 165 -1.22 -13.20 -3.68
CA LEU A 165 -1.88 -14.48 -3.37
C LEU A 165 -1.17 -15.66 -4.02
N LYS A 166 -0.77 -15.54 -5.29
CA LYS A 166 0.01 -16.56 -6.01
C LYS A 166 1.35 -16.89 -5.34
N PHE A 167 1.90 -15.97 -4.56
CA PHE A 167 3.11 -16.19 -3.79
C PHE A 167 2.83 -16.77 -2.40
N VAL A 168 1.94 -16.12 -1.63
CA VAL A 168 1.70 -16.44 -0.22
C VAL A 168 1.04 -17.80 -0.04
N ILE A 169 0.10 -18.17 -0.91
CA ILE A 169 -0.66 -19.42 -0.76
C ILE A 169 0.27 -20.64 -0.86
N PRO A 170 1.12 -20.78 -1.91
CA PRO A 170 2.08 -21.88 -1.97
C PRO A 170 3.11 -21.87 -0.82
N GLU A 171 3.61 -20.69 -0.43
CA GLU A 171 4.55 -20.54 0.69
C GLU A 171 3.96 -21.13 1.99
N LYS A 172 2.71 -20.77 2.30
CA LYS A 172 2.03 -21.23 3.50
C LYS A 172 1.59 -22.68 3.40
N SER A 173 1.12 -23.16 2.25
CA SER A 173 0.83 -24.59 2.02
C SER A 173 2.08 -25.45 2.31
N ALA A 174 3.25 -25.02 1.83
CA ALA A 174 4.51 -25.72 2.12
C ALA A 174 4.85 -25.71 3.62
N LYS A 175 4.65 -24.59 4.31
CA LYS A 175 4.90 -24.45 5.76
C LYS A 175 4.05 -25.44 6.57
N ILE A 176 2.78 -25.62 6.22
CA ILE A 176 1.84 -26.45 6.98
C ILE A 176 1.83 -27.92 6.56
N ALA A 177 2.48 -28.29 5.44
CA ALA A 177 2.38 -29.63 4.84
C ALA A 177 2.65 -30.77 5.84
N GLN A 178 3.67 -30.62 6.70
CA GLN A 178 4.03 -31.61 7.73
C GLN A 178 3.01 -31.72 8.89
N TYR A 179 2.18 -30.69 9.08
CA TYR A 179 1.16 -30.62 10.13
C TYR A 179 -0.27 -30.87 9.59
N ARG A 180 -0.44 -30.98 8.27
CA ARG A 180 -1.75 -31.01 7.60
C ARG A 180 -2.67 -32.09 8.18
N SER A 181 -2.14 -33.27 8.48
CA SER A 181 -2.89 -34.41 9.03
C SER A 181 -3.29 -34.28 10.51
N LYS A 182 -2.71 -33.33 11.25
CA LYS A 182 -2.97 -33.15 12.69
C LYS A 182 -4.35 -32.57 12.98
N TYR A 183 -4.88 -31.76 12.06
CA TYR A 183 -6.15 -31.06 12.23
C TYR A 183 -7.12 -31.41 11.11
N LYS A 184 -8.41 -31.41 11.43
CA LYS A 184 -9.47 -31.80 10.49
C LYS A 184 -9.64 -30.79 9.36
N GLU A 185 -9.53 -29.51 9.69
CA GLU A 185 -9.69 -28.39 8.76
C GLU A 185 -8.55 -27.40 8.93
N TRP A 186 -8.13 -26.80 7.81
CA TRP A 186 -7.13 -25.74 7.78
C TRP A 186 -7.64 -24.54 7.00
N TRP A 187 -7.63 -23.38 7.66
CA TRP A 187 -7.95 -22.11 7.04
C TRP A 187 -6.70 -21.23 6.97
N LEU A 188 -6.52 -20.55 5.84
CA LEU A 188 -5.54 -19.48 5.68
C LEU A 188 -6.26 -18.14 5.78
N VAL A 189 -5.95 -17.36 6.80
CA VAL A 189 -6.54 -16.03 7.00
C VAL A 189 -5.50 -14.97 6.68
N LEU A 190 -5.79 -14.16 5.67
CA LEU A 190 -4.91 -13.13 5.15
C LEU A 190 -5.45 -11.76 5.56
N THR A 191 -4.65 -10.99 6.31
CA THR A 191 -4.97 -9.58 6.58
C THR A 191 -4.56 -8.75 5.37
N ASP A 192 -5.55 -8.26 4.63
CA ASP A 192 -5.38 -7.61 3.33
C ASP A 192 -4.97 -6.15 3.48
N GLN A 193 -3.67 -5.86 3.33
CA GLN A 193 -3.14 -4.49 3.32
C GLN A 193 -3.08 -3.89 1.91
N ILE A 194 -3.55 -4.62 0.89
CA ILE A 194 -3.47 -4.21 -0.52
C ILE A 194 -4.83 -3.72 -0.99
N GLY A 195 -5.88 -4.52 -0.76
CA GLY A 195 -7.24 -4.30 -1.22
C GLY A 195 -8.11 -3.43 -0.31
N THR A 196 -7.53 -2.70 0.65
CA THR A 196 -8.32 -1.89 1.61
C THR A 196 -9.20 -0.85 0.94
N GLY A 197 -8.83 -0.38 -0.26
CA GLY A 197 -9.59 0.58 -1.06
C GLY A 197 -10.63 -0.01 -2.01
N LEU A 198 -10.73 -1.35 -2.14
CA LEU A 198 -11.70 -1.98 -3.04
C LEU A 198 -13.10 -1.92 -2.47
N ASP A 199 -14.07 -1.56 -3.31
CA ASP A 199 -15.49 -1.60 -2.99
C ASP A 199 -16.07 -3.03 -3.03
N PHE A 200 -17.36 -3.18 -2.71
CA PHE A 200 -18.01 -4.48 -2.68
C PHE A 200 -18.08 -5.14 -4.06
N ALA A 201 -18.34 -4.37 -5.12
CA ALA A 201 -18.47 -4.88 -6.48
C ALA A 201 -17.12 -5.36 -7.01
N GLU A 202 -16.06 -4.57 -6.80
CA GLU A 202 -14.70 -4.92 -7.20
C GLU A 202 -14.20 -6.19 -6.49
N ARG A 203 -14.51 -6.35 -5.19
CA ARG A 203 -14.18 -7.59 -4.45
C ARG A 203 -14.95 -8.79 -4.97
N ALA A 204 -16.23 -8.61 -5.31
CA ALA A 204 -17.05 -9.68 -5.87
C ALA A 204 -16.53 -10.12 -7.24
N GLU A 205 -16.20 -9.16 -8.10
CA GLU A 205 -15.59 -9.41 -9.41
C GLU A 205 -14.24 -10.13 -9.27
N PHE A 206 -13.37 -9.63 -8.39
CA PHE A 206 -12.08 -10.27 -8.12
C PHE A 206 -12.24 -11.73 -7.68
N LYS A 207 -13.19 -12.01 -6.78
CA LYS A 207 -13.47 -13.37 -6.30
C LYS A 207 -13.92 -14.32 -7.42
N VAL A 208 -14.65 -13.80 -8.42
CA VAL A 208 -15.09 -14.59 -9.58
C VAL A 208 -13.94 -14.83 -10.56
N ARG A 209 -13.10 -13.81 -10.79
CA ARG A 209 -11.99 -13.86 -11.74
C ARG A 209 -10.80 -14.69 -11.22
N PHE A 210 -10.44 -14.50 -9.96
CA PHE A 210 -9.25 -15.09 -9.37
C PHE A 210 -9.49 -16.57 -9.08
N THR A 211 -8.67 -17.41 -9.72
CA THR A 211 -8.62 -18.84 -9.45
C THR A 211 -7.18 -19.25 -9.18
N LEU A 212 -6.98 -20.00 -8.10
CA LEU A 212 -5.71 -20.61 -7.76
C LEU A 212 -5.96 -21.98 -7.16
N GLN A 213 -5.28 -23.00 -7.67
CA GLN A 213 -5.32 -24.32 -7.06
C GLN A 213 -4.62 -24.27 -5.70
N HIS A 214 -5.31 -24.75 -4.67
CA HIS A 214 -4.79 -24.83 -3.32
C HIS A 214 -5.44 -25.97 -2.56
N ASP A 215 -4.82 -26.40 -1.48
CA ASP A 215 -5.29 -27.50 -0.64
C ASP A 215 -5.97 -27.02 0.65
N TRP A 216 -6.04 -25.71 0.92
CA TRP A 216 -6.75 -25.14 2.07
C TRP A 216 -8.25 -25.39 2.01
N ASP A 217 -8.86 -25.68 3.17
CA ASP A 217 -10.31 -25.83 3.29
C ASP A 217 -11.03 -24.49 3.10
N LYS A 218 -10.40 -23.40 3.59
CA LYS A 218 -10.83 -22.02 3.32
C LYS A 218 -9.65 -21.07 3.22
N ILE A 219 -9.75 -20.10 2.33
CA ILE A 219 -8.89 -18.91 2.32
C ILE A 219 -9.79 -17.70 2.55
N ILE A 220 -9.46 -16.88 3.55
CA ILE A 220 -10.26 -15.74 3.97
C ILE A 220 -9.41 -14.48 3.88
N LEU A 221 -9.90 -13.48 3.14
CA LEU A 221 -9.34 -12.12 3.17
C LEU A 221 -10.08 -11.32 4.24
N VAL A 222 -9.34 -10.75 5.19
CA VAL A 222 -9.86 -9.86 6.22
C VAL A 222 -9.34 -8.46 5.94
N ASN A 223 -10.24 -7.49 5.77
CA ASN A 223 -9.84 -6.10 5.71
C ASN A 223 -9.48 -5.64 7.14
N PRO A 224 -8.22 -5.22 7.39
CA PRO A 224 -7.76 -4.85 8.72
C PRO A 224 -8.47 -3.61 9.28
N VAL A 225 -9.04 -2.74 8.43
CA VAL A 225 -9.75 -1.52 8.86
C VAL A 225 -11.06 -1.86 9.57
N ASP A 226 -11.72 -2.96 9.19
CA ASP A 226 -12.98 -3.40 9.82
C ASP A 226 -12.79 -3.86 11.27
N PHE A 227 -11.54 -4.13 11.66
CA PHE A 227 -11.16 -4.65 12.97
C PHE A 227 -9.94 -3.90 13.52
N ALA A 228 -9.74 -2.64 13.15
CA ALA A 228 -8.77 -1.75 13.79
C ALA A 228 -9.33 -1.21 15.11
N ASP A 229 -8.45 -0.92 16.08
CA ASP A 229 -8.84 -0.26 17.35
C ASP A 229 -9.08 1.24 17.15
#